data_AF-A0A7K5LYT8-F1
#
_entry.id   AF-A0A7K5LYT8-F1
#
_cell.length_a   1.000
_cell.length_b   1.000
_cell.length_c   1.000
_cell.angle_alpha   90.00
_cell.angle_beta   90.00
_cell.angle_gamma   90.00
#
_symmetry.space_group_name_H-M   'P 1'
#
loop_
_entity.id
_entity.type
_entity.pdbx_description
1 polymer ?
#
loop_
_entity_poly.entity_id
_entity_poly.type
_entity_poly.pdbx_seq_one_letter_code
_entity_poly.pdbx_strand_id
1 'polypeptide(L)'
;LDQIKTKPGTSLTDFVKTCAHVGTEQYRADLLATALAQQLQVARAAIKCFGCGEEGHVKKQCSKNKQGKKKPSKLCFRCKKGYHWSNECHSKYDKDGKPLPQRQKLKGGVKSSATQQNRIQAQQTHT
;
A
#
# COMPACT_ATOMS: atom_id res chain seq x y z
N LEU A 1 -15.81 19.98 25.03
CA LEU A 1 -15.98 20.72 26.32
C LEU A 1 -15.23 20.05 27.48
N ASP A 2 -14.97 18.75 27.43
CA ASP A 2 -14.31 18.00 28.53
C ASP A 2 -12.91 18.50 28.90
N GLN A 3 -12.17 19.01 27.91
CA GLN A 3 -10.80 19.54 28.08
C GLN A 3 -10.73 20.82 28.93
N ILE A 4 -11.86 21.51 29.14
CA ILE A 4 -11.92 22.83 29.81
C ILE A 4 -12.44 22.66 31.25
N LYS A 5 -13.37 21.72 31.47
CA LYS A 5 -13.94 21.42 32.79
C LYS A 5 -12.91 20.92 33.81
N THR A 6 -11.79 20.37 33.35
CA THR A 6 -10.75 19.76 34.20
C THR A 6 -9.59 20.70 34.53
N LYS A 7 -9.58 21.94 34.02
CA LYS A 7 -8.49 22.90 34.26
C LYS A 7 -8.81 23.83 35.44
N PRO A 8 -8.04 23.79 36.54
CA PRO A 8 -8.21 24.74 37.64
C PRO A 8 -7.88 26.17 37.17
N GLY A 9 -8.78 27.12 37.42
CA GLY A 9 -8.62 28.54 37.01
C GLY A 9 -9.26 28.92 35.66
N THR A 10 -10.14 28.09 35.10
CA THR A 10 -10.89 28.44 33.87
C THR A 10 -11.94 29.52 34.14
N SER A 11 -11.83 30.64 33.44
CA SER A 11 -12.74 31.79 33.58
C SER A 11 -13.99 31.62 32.71
N LEU A 12 -15.08 32.30 33.06
CA LEU A 12 -16.29 32.41 32.22
C LEU A 12 -15.95 32.78 30.77
N THR A 13 -15.01 33.70 30.60
CA THR A 13 -14.54 34.15 29.28
C THR A 13 -13.91 33.02 28.46
N ASP A 14 -13.27 32.04 29.12
CA ASP A 14 -12.67 30.89 28.43
C ASP A 14 -13.74 29.94 27.91
N PHE A 15 -14.82 29.73 28.69
CA PHE A 15 -15.98 28.98 28.21
C PHE A 15 -16.60 29.65 26.98
N VAL A 16 -16.81 30.97 27.02
CA VAL A 16 -17.37 31.72 25.88
C VAL A 16 -16.46 31.61 24.65
N LYS A 17 -15.14 31.76 24.82
CA LYS A 17 -14.17 31.62 23.72
C LYS A 17 -14.23 30.25 23.05
N THR A 18 -14.46 29.19 23.82
CA THR A 18 -14.52 27.83 23.25
C THR A 18 -15.80 27.57 22.45
N CYS A 19 -16.86 28.32 22.71
CA CYS A 19 -18.11 28.24 21.94
C CYS A 19 -18.08 29.12 20.68
N ALA A 20 -17.10 30.01 20.54
CA ALA A 20 -17.08 31.02 19.47
C ALA A 20 -17.08 30.44 18.05
N HIS A 21 -16.57 29.21 17.85
CA HIS A 21 -16.56 28.56 16.55
C HIS A 21 -17.86 27.77 16.25
N VAL A 22 -18.70 27.52 17.24
CA VAL A 22 -19.90 26.66 17.11
C VAL A 22 -20.92 27.35 16.22
N GLY A 23 -21.41 26.65 15.20
CA GLY A 23 -22.41 27.16 14.26
C GLY A 23 -21.84 27.92 13.05
N THR A 24 -20.52 28.12 12.98
CA THR A 24 -19.84 28.60 11.77
C THR A 24 -19.88 27.56 10.65
N GLU A 25 -19.70 27.99 9.40
CA GLU A 25 -19.56 27.07 8.25
C GLU A 25 -18.36 26.14 8.41
N GLN A 26 -17.27 26.63 9.02
CA GLN A 26 -16.09 25.82 9.34
C GLN A 26 -16.46 24.67 10.29
N TYR A 27 -17.20 24.95 11.36
CA TYR A 27 -17.67 23.92 12.29
C TYR A 27 -18.58 22.89 11.62
N ARG A 28 -19.47 23.31 10.71
CA ARG A 28 -20.32 22.39 9.93
C ARG A 28 -19.47 21.51 9.00
N ALA A 29 -18.48 22.08 8.34
CA ALA A 29 -17.56 21.35 7.46
C ALA A 29 -16.74 20.31 8.23
N ASP A 30 -16.20 20.67 9.39
CA ASP A 30 -15.42 19.76 10.23
C ASP A 30 -16.28 18.60 10.79
N LEU A 31 -17.52 18.90 11.18
CA LEU A 31 -18.48 17.89 11.63
C LEU A 31 -18.79 16.89 10.51
N LEU A 32 -19.05 17.39 9.30
CA LEU A 32 -19.27 16.57 8.11
C LEU A 32 -18.03 15.73 7.77
N ALA A 33 -16.83 16.33 7.77
CA ALA A 33 -15.58 15.65 7.47
C ALA A 33 -15.31 14.51 8.46
N THR A 34 -15.58 14.73 9.75
CA THR A 34 -15.43 13.72 10.81
C THR A 34 -16.40 12.56 10.61
N ALA A 35 -17.67 12.85 10.29
CA ALA A 35 -18.66 11.80 10.00
C ALA A 35 -18.24 10.94 8.80
N LEU A 36 -17.74 11.56 7.73
CA LEU A 36 -17.26 10.85 6.54
C LEU A 36 -15.96 10.09 6.79
N ALA A 37 -15.07 10.59 7.65
CA ALA A 37 -13.81 9.93 7.97
C ALA A 37 -14.03 8.52 8.55
N GLN A 38 -15.07 8.31 9.36
CA GLN A 38 -15.40 7.00 9.91
C GLN A 38 -15.77 6.00 8.80
N GLN A 39 -16.54 6.43 7.80
CA GLN A 39 -16.90 5.60 6.65
C GLN A 39 -15.68 5.22 5.80
N LEU A 40 -14.71 6.12 5.66
CA LEU A 40 -13.46 5.85 4.95
C LEU A 40 -12.55 4.85 5.69
N GLN A 41 -12.63 4.77 7.03
CA GLN A 41 -11.89 3.75 7.79
C GLN A 41 -12.40 2.34 7.48
N VAL A 42 -13.72 2.17 7.32
CA VAL A 42 -14.32 0.89 6.93
C VAL A 42 -13.85 0.47 5.53
N ALA A 43 -13.81 1.41 4.58
CA ALA A 43 -13.30 1.16 3.23
C ALA A 43 -11.81 0.78 3.20
N ARG A 44 -11.00 1.41 4.07
CA ARG A 44 -9.59 1.05 4.25
C ARG A 44 -9.40 -0.30 4.94
N ALA A 45 -10.25 -0.65 5.90
CA ALA A 45 -10.21 -1.95 6.55
C ALA A 45 -10.47 -3.09 5.55
N ALA A 46 -11.37 -2.89 4.59
CA ALA A 46 -11.72 -3.88 3.57
C ALA A 46 -10.64 -4.10 2.49
N ILE A 47 -9.58 -3.27 2.42
CA ILE A 47 -8.57 -3.43 1.36
C ILE A 47 -7.62 -4.58 1.68
N LYS A 48 -7.63 -5.59 0.82
CA LYS A 48 -6.68 -6.71 0.90
C LYS A 48 -5.33 -6.34 0.27
N CYS A 49 -4.26 -6.59 0.98
CA CYS A 49 -2.90 -6.36 0.53
C CYS A 49 -2.53 -7.32 -0.60
N PHE A 50 -2.21 -6.78 -1.79
CA PHE A 50 -1.73 -7.55 -2.94
C PHE A 50 -0.39 -8.29 -2.73
N GLY A 51 0.31 -8.06 -1.61
CA GLY A 51 1.58 -8.70 -1.29
C GLY A 51 1.43 -9.90 -0.35
N CYS A 52 0.73 -9.73 0.78
CA CYS A 52 0.59 -10.75 1.81
C CYS A 52 -0.82 -11.34 1.95
N GLY A 53 -1.83 -10.75 1.30
CA GLY A 53 -3.22 -11.21 1.36
C GLY A 53 -3.98 -10.82 2.64
N GLU A 54 -3.37 -10.08 3.56
CA GLU A 54 -4.04 -9.55 4.76
C GLU A 54 -4.74 -8.22 4.47
N GLU A 55 -5.80 -7.93 5.22
CA GLU A 55 -6.61 -6.73 5.05
C GLU A 55 -6.08 -5.52 5.85
N GLY A 56 -6.72 -4.37 5.68
CA GLY A 56 -6.37 -3.11 6.36
C GLY A 56 -5.18 -2.35 5.80
N HIS A 57 -4.51 -2.83 4.74
CA HIS A 57 -3.38 -2.12 4.14
C HIS A 57 -3.10 -2.48 2.68
N VAL A 58 -2.42 -1.58 1.97
CA VAL A 58 -1.93 -1.82 0.60
C VAL A 58 -0.49 -2.32 0.61
N LYS A 59 -0.04 -2.94 -0.49
CA LYS A 59 1.32 -3.49 -0.65
C LYS A 59 2.44 -2.53 -0.20
N LYS A 60 2.30 -1.22 -0.44
CA LYS A 60 3.30 -0.20 -0.02
C LYS A 60 3.44 -0.05 1.50
N GLN A 61 2.36 -0.28 2.25
CA GLN A 61 2.32 -0.18 3.71
C GLN A 61 2.43 -1.55 4.41
N CYS A 62 2.69 -2.61 3.65
CA CYS A 62 2.82 -3.95 4.20
C CYS A 62 4.11 -4.08 5.01
N SER A 63 3.99 -4.34 6.31
CA SER A 63 5.11 -4.57 7.22
C SER A 63 5.93 -5.81 6.82
N LYS A 64 5.28 -6.84 6.26
CA LYS A 64 5.92 -8.06 5.74
C LYS A 64 6.72 -7.81 4.46
N ASN A 65 6.45 -6.74 3.72
CA ASN A 65 7.24 -6.37 2.54
C ASN A 65 8.67 -5.91 2.85
N LYS A 66 9.02 -5.73 4.13
CA LYS A 66 10.41 -5.52 4.54
C LYS A 66 11.29 -6.77 4.37
N GLN A 67 10.72 -7.92 4.03
CA GLN A 67 11.49 -9.03 3.47
C GLN A 67 11.92 -8.64 2.05
N GLY A 68 12.95 -7.77 1.99
CA GLY A 68 13.56 -7.32 0.75
C GLY A 68 13.82 -8.49 -0.17
N LYS A 69 13.58 -8.28 -1.47
CA LYS A 69 13.77 -9.24 -2.58
C LYS A 69 14.79 -10.30 -2.18
N LYS A 70 14.31 -11.50 -1.79
CA LYS A 70 15.20 -12.57 -1.32
C LYS A 70 16.24 -12.78 -2.41
N LYS A 71 17.51 -12.47 -2.12
CA LYS A 71 18.60 -12.76 -3.06
C LYS A 71 18.56 -14.26 -3.35
N PRO A 72 18.76 -14.69 -4.60
CA PRO A 72 18.75 -16.10 -4.89
C PRO A 72 19.83 -16.80 -4.06
N SER A 73 19.49 -17.94 -3.45
CA SER A 73 20.45 -18.76 -2.70
C SER A 73 21.49 -19.43 -3.62
N LYS A 74 21.23 -19.46 -4.93
CA LYS A 74 22.13 -20.01 -5.94
C LYS A 74 22.93 -18.91 -6.62
N LEU A 75 24.14 -19.27 -7.02
CA LEU A 75 25.02 -18.44 -7.82
C LEU A 75 24.34 -18.08 -9.16
N CYS A 76 24.59 -16.88 -9.66
CA CYS A 76 24.05 -16.46 -10.95
C CYS A 76 24.47 -17.44 -12.06
N PHE A 77 23.50 -18.08 -12.73
CA PHE A 77 23.78 -19.04 -13.80
C PHE A 77 24.51 -18.42 -15.01
N ARG A 78 24.42 -17.10 -15.16
CA ARG A 78 25.02 -16.38 -16.29
C ARG A 78 26.50 -16.11 -16.09
N CYS A 79 26.88 -15.48 -14.98
CA CYS A 79 28.25 -15.06 -14.71
C CYS A 79 28.98 -15.91 -13.66
N LYS A 80 28.26 -16.86 -13.06
CA LYS A 80 28.72 -17.70 -11.94
C LYS A 80 29.47 -16.90 -10.88
N LYS A 81 29.07 -15.64 -10.66
CA LYS A 81 29.67 -14.72 -9.70
C LYS A 81 28.57 -14.03 -8.90
N GLY A 82 28.58 -14.23 -7.58
CA GLY A 82 27.63 -13.63 -6.66
C GLY A 82 26.20 -14.17 -6.77
N TYR A 83 25.37 -13.70 -5.84
CA TYR A 83 24.00 -14.17 -5.60
C TYR A 83 22.99 -13.12 -6.06
N HIS A 84 22.69 -13.15 -7.36
CA HIS A 84 21.71 -12.28 -8.01
C HIS A 84 21.01 -13.04 -9.14
N TRP A 85 19.82 -12.58 -9.55
CA TRP A 85 19.10 -13.19 -10.66
C TRP A 85 19.78 -12.86 -11.99
N SER A 86 19.71 -13.77 -12.97
CA SER A 86 20.28 -13.56 -14.31
C SER A 86 19.83 -12.25 -14.97
N ASN A 87 18.63 -11.77 -14.61
CA ASN A 87 18.09 -10.51 -15.12
C ASN A 87 18.73 -9.25 -14.53
N GLU A 88 19.33 -9.36 -13.35
CA GLU A 88 20.05 -8.32 -12.60
C GLU A 88 21.59 -8.49 -12.73
N CYS A 89 22.03 -9.43 -13.58
CA CYS A 89 23.44 -9.66 -13.84
C CYS A 89 24.03 -8.54 -14.69
N HIS A 90 24.93 -7.76 -14.08
CA HIS A 90 25.70 -6.70 -14.71
C HIS A 90 27.16 -7.10 -15.02
N SER A 91 27.53 -8.37 -14.76
CA SER A 91 28.88 -8.86 -15.07
C SER A 91 29.08 -8.94 -16.59
N LYS A 92 30.27 -8.57 -17.05
CA LYS A 92 30.72 -8.76 -18.44
C LYS A 92 31.46 -10.09 -18.65
N TYR A 93 31.98 -10.68 -17.57
CA TYR A 93 32.79 -11.89 -17.58
C TYR A 93 32.21 -12.97 -16.65
N ASP A 94 32.44 -14.23 -16.98
CA ASP A 94 32.19 -15.38 -16.10
C ASP A 94 33.29 -15.48 -15.02
N LYS A 95 33.11 -16.35 -14.02
CA LYS A 95 34.12 -16.65 -13.00
C LYS A 95 35.47 -17.11 -13.58
N ASP A 96 35.43 -17.71 -14.77
CA ASP A 96 36.60 -18.24 -15.49
C ASP A 96 37.26 -17.19 -16.41
N GLY A 97 36.87 -15.92 -16.33
CA GLY A 97 37.41 -14.83 -17.14
C GLY A 97 36.92 -14.77 -18.59
N LYS A 98 36.05 -15.72 -18.99
CA LYS A 98 35.46 -15.75 -20.34
C LYS A 98 34.40 -14.65 -20.51
N PRO A 99 34.36 -13.93 -21.65
CA PRO A 99 33.34 -12.91 -21.91
C PRO A 99 31.96 -13.56 -22.01
N LEU A 100 30.96 -12.92 -21.39
CA LEU A 100 29.58 -13.41 -21.42
C LEU A 100 28.89 -13.03 -22.73
N PRO A 101 27.98 -13.87 -23.25
CA PRO A 101 27.22 -13.54 -24.44
C PRO A 101 26.40 -12.27 -24.20
N GLN A 102 26.45 -11.34 -25.15
CA GLN A 102 25.72 -10.07 -25.09
C GLN A 102 24.23 -10.35 -24.89
N ARG A 103 23.57 -9.58 -24.02
CA ARG A 103 22.15 -9.77 -23.70
C ARG A 103 21.35 -9.44 -24.97
N GLN A 104 21.09 -10.46 -25.80
CA GLN A 104 20.23 -10.29 -26.98
C GLN A 104 18.87 -9.85 -26.47
N LYS A 105 18.53 -8.59 -26.73
CA LYS A 105 17.17 -8.08 -26.59
C LYS A 105 16.35 -8.79 -27.67
N LEU A 106 15.86 -9.99 -27.37
CA LEU A 106 14.81 -10.59 -28.18
C LEU A 106 13.63 -9.61 -28.14
N LYS A 107 13.35 -8.99 -29.28
CA LYS A 107 12.17 -8.15 -29.49
C LYS A 107 10.94 -8.96 -29.06
N GLY A 108 10.03 -8.29 -28.36
CA GLY A 108 8.96 -8.89 -27.57
C GLY A 108 8.22 -10.04 -28.23
N GLY A 109 8.20 -11.18 -27.56
CA GLY A 109 7.20 -12.22 -27.77
C GLY A 109 5.88 -11.79 -27.15
N VAL A 110 4.85 -11.73 -27.98
CA VAL A 110 3.43 -11.56 -27.62
C VAL A 110 3.05 -12.47 -26.45
N LYS A 111 2.49 -11.88 -25.39
CA LYS A 111 1.83 -12.65 -24.33
C LYS A 111 0.42 -12.94 -24.80
N SER A 112 0.10 -14.21 -25.02
CA SER A 112 -1.29 -14.67 -25.14
C SER A 112 -1.99 -14.44 -23.80
N SER A 113 -2.77 -13.37 -23.71
CA SER A 113 -3.69 -13.14 -22.59
C SER A 113 -4.90 -14.04 -22.78
N ALA A 114 -4.98 -15.12 -22.01
CA ALA A 114 -6.23 -15.84 -21.83
C ALA A 114 -7.17 -14.97 -20.96
N THR A 115 -8.22 -14.44 -21.59
CA THR A 115 -9.30 -13.69 -20.94
C THR A 115 -10.00 -14.58 -19.91
N GLN A 116 -9.76 -14.35 -18.62
CA GLN A 116 -10.66 -14.85 -17.57
C GLN A 116 -11.92 -13.99 -17.58
N GLN A 117 -12.98 -14.51 -18.19
CA GLN A 117 -14.33 -13.95 -18.09
C GLN A 117 -14.82 -14.08 -16.64
N ASN A 118 -14.93 -12.94 -15.96
CA ASN A 118 -15.57 -12.82 -14.66
C ASN A 118 -17.07 -13.13 -14.81
N ARG A 119 -17.53 -14.20 -14.17
CA ARG A 119 -18.95 -14.54 -14.05
C ARG A 119 -19.53 -13.81 -12.84
N ILE A 120 -20.21 -12.70 -13.08
CA ILE A 120 -21.05 -12.03 -12.07
C ILE A 120 -22.23 -12.98 -11.80
N GLN A 121 -22.30 -13.58 -10.62
CA GLN A 121 -23.53 -14.23 -10.16
C GLN A 121 -24.44 -13.16 -9.56
N ALA A 122 -25.63 -13.05 -10.14
CA ALA A 122 -26.68 -12.14 -9.70
C ALA A 122 -27.16 -12.49 -8.29
N GLN A 123 -27.42 -11.44 -7.53
CA GLN A 123 -27.99 -11.45 -6.19
C GLN A 123 -29.39 -12.10 -6.24
N GLN A 124 -29.67 -13.03 -5.34
CA GLN A 124 -31.04 -13.48 -5.07
C GLN A 124 -31.55 -12.76 -3.82
N THR A 125 -32.59 -11.96 -4.03
CA THR A 125 -33.46 -11.41 -3.00
C THR A 125 -34.29 -12.55 -2.41
N HIS A 126 -34.23 -12.72 -1.09
CA HIS A 126 -35.21 -13.53 -0.39
C HIS A 126 -36.16 -12.62 0.38
N THR A 127 -37.44 -12.93 0.17
CA THR A 127 -38.65 -12.38 0.78
C THR A 127 -38.67 -12.65 2.27
#